data_AF-A0A940TT13-F1
#
_entry.id   AF-A0A940TT13-F1
#
_cell.length_a   1.000
_cell.length_b   1.000
_cell.length_c   1.000
_cell.angle_alpha   90.00
_cell.angle_beta   90.00
_cell.angle_gamma   90.00
#
_symmetry.space_group_name_H-M   'P 1'
#
loop_
_entity.id
_entity.type
_entity.pdbx_description
1 polymer ?
#
loop_
_entity_poly.entity_id
_entity_poly.type
_entity_poly.pdbx_seq_one_letter_code
_entity_poly.pdbx_strand_id
1 'polypeptide(L)'
;MKRKSKWPKAVFYDSKNTLFAWDSVWVKACSNILTKYENRMDPEVFWRQWATFMTGENHKTAFGKYRKFTESLRVSLLYAFKHFGIGGSPEDVRFMTDLWNEVQPFPDTLPALTRQKEMA
;
A
#
# COMPACT_ATOMS: atom_id res chain seq x y z
N MET A 1 -28.25 25.82 27.56
CA MET A 1 -27.32 24.73 27.90
C MET A 1 -26.34 24.55 26.74
N LYS A 2 -25.11 25.08 26.83
CA LYS A 2 -24.09 24.90 25.78
C LYS A 2 -23.71 23.42 25.72
N ARG A 3 -23.97 22.74 24.61
CA ARG A 3 -23.33 21.43 24.35
C ARG A 3 -21.83 21.69 24.37
N LYS A 4 -21.11 21.26 25.42
CA LYS A 4 -19.68 20.95 25.29
C LYS A 4 -19.60 20.11 24.03
N SER A 5 -18.88 20.59 23.01
CA SER A 5 -18.63 19.84 21.77
C SER A 5 -18.26 18.41 22.19
N LYS A 6 -19.17 17.46 21.98
CA LYS A 6 -18.95 16.07 22.40
C LYS A 6 -17.93 15.55 21.42
N TRP A 7 -16.68 15.45 21.87
CA TRP A 7 -15.64 14.78 21.12
C TRP A 7 -16.15 13.42 20.63
N PRO A 8 -15.80 13.00 19.39
CA PRO A 8 -16.18 11.69 18.90
C PRO A 8 -15.73 10.61 19.87
N LYS A 9 -16.60 9.64 20.17
CA LYS A 9 -16.26 8.51 21.04
C LYS A 9 -15.22 7.56 20.43
N ALA A 10 -15.08 7.60 19.10
CA ALA A 10 -14.12 6.82 18.35
C ALA A 10 -13.73 7.58 17.09
N VAL A 11 -12.46 7.49 16.72
CA VAL A 11 -11.93 7.97 15.43
C VAL A 11 -11.17 6.81 14.80
N PHE A 12 -11.53 6.48 13.56
CA PHE A 12 -10.88 5.44 12.78
C PHE A 12 -10.00 6.09 11.73
N TYR A 13 -8.81 5.54 11.54
CA TYR A 13 -7.85 6.00 10.55
C TYR A 13 -7.69 4.92 9.50
N ASP A 14 -7.65 5.35 8.24
CA ASP A 14 -6.94 4.57 7.26
C ASP A 14 -5.45 4.51 7.64
N SER A 15 -4.78 3.41 7.30
CA SER A 15 -3.39 3.18 7.68
C SER A 15 -2.44 3.64 6.57
N LYS A 16 -2.68 3.25 5.33
CA LYS A 16 -1.68 3.35 4.26
C LYS A 16 -1.63 4.78 3.70
N ASN A 17 -0.47 5.42 3.75
CA ASN A 17 -0.26 6.82 3.35
C ASN A 17 -1.09 7.87 4.11
N THR A 18 -1.91 7.46 5.09
CA THR A 18 -2.54 8.34 6.06
C THR A 18 -1.70 8.44 7.34
N LEU A 19 -1.30 7.29 7.91
CA LEU A 19 -0.47 7.23 9.12
C LEU A 19 0.95 6.75 8.83
N PHE A 20 1.11 5.92 7.80
CA PHE A 20 2.35 5.23 7.48
C PHE A 20 2.84 5.61 6.09
N ALA A 21 4.15 5.84 5.95
CA ALA A 21 4.77 6.24 4.69
C ALA A 21 5.05 5.01 3.80
N TRP A 22 4.02 4.54 3.09
CA TRP A 22 4.11 3.30 2.30
C TRP A 22 4.81 3.50 0.94
N ASP A 23 4.80 4.71 0.38
CA ASP A 23 5.31 4.96 -0.97
C ASP A 23 6.77 4.54 -1.16
N SER A 24 7.65 4.85 -0.19
CA SER A 24 9.06 4.46 -0.25
C SER A 24 9.23 2.93 -0.23
N VAL A 25 8.39 2.22 0.51
CA VAL A 25 8.39 0.75 0.58
C VAL A 25 7.94 0.14 -0.74
N TRP A 26 6.91 0.71 -1.37
CA TRP A 26 6.45 0.28 -2.69
C TRP A 26 7.52 0.47 -3.77
N VAL A 27 8.16 1.64 -3.79
CA VAL A 27 9.23 1.94 -4.75
C VAL A 27 10.44 1.01 -4.52
N LYS A 28 10.81 0.76 -3.25
CA LYS A 28 11.86 -0.21 -2.88
C LYS A 28 11.52 -1.63 -3.35
N ALA A 29 10.29 -2.09 -3.14
CA ALA A 29 9.83 -3.40 -3.61
C ALA A 29 9.94 -3.51 -5.15
N CYS A 30 9.48 -2.49 -5.88
CA CYS A 30 9.55 -2.44 -7.33
C CYS A 30 11.01 -2.44 -7.82
N SER A 31 11.90 -1.69 -7.17
CA SER A 31 13.33 -1.68 -7.48
C SER A 31 13.97 -3.05 -7.34
N ASN A 32 13.64 -3.77 -6.26
CA ASN A 32 14.13 -5.14 -6.02
C ASN A 32 13.62 -6.12 -7.09
N ILE A 33 12.33 -5.99 -7.47
CA ILE A 33 11.73 -6.79 -8.55
C ILE A 33 12.45 -6.53 -9.88
N LEU A 34 12.61 -5.27 -10.26
CA LEU A 34 13.25 -4.90 -11.52
C LEU A 34 14.71 -5.36 -11.58
N THR A 35 15.43 -5.24 -10.46
CA THR A 35 16.80 -5.73 -10.31
C THR A 35 16.89 -7.25 -10.53
N LYS A 36 15.96 -8.03 -9.96
CA LYS A 36 15.90 -9.50 -10.17
C LYS A 36 15.81 -9.87 -11.65
N TYR A 37 15.12 -9.05 -12.45
CA TYR A 37 14.90 -9.30 -13.88
C TYR A 37 15.80 -8.47 -14.79
N GLU A 38 16.89 -7.90 -14.25
CA GLU A 38 17.86 -7.07 -14.99
C GLU A 38 17.22 -5.94 -15.81
N ASN A 39 16.08 -5.43 -15.34
CA ASN A 39 15.30 -4.41 -16.03
C ASN A 39 15.69 -3.01 -15.53
N ARG A 40 15.97 -2.09 -16.47
CA ARG A 40 16.43 -0.72 -16.18
C ARG A 40 15.31 0.33 -16.09
N MET A 41 14.06 -0.11 -16.07
CA MET A 41 12.92 0.79 -15.89
C MET A 41 13.01 1.55 -14.56
N ASP A 42 12.49 2.77 -14.55
CA ASP A 42 12.29 3.51 -13.31
C ASP A 42 11.32 2.76 -12.39
N PRO A 43 11.72 2.39 -11.16
CA PRO A 43 10.85 1.74 -10.19
C PRO A 43 9.55 2.48 -9.91
N GLU A 44 9.53 3.81 -9.98
CA GLU A 44 8.30 4.58 -9.79
C GLU A 44 7.33 4.42 -10.96
N VAL A 45 7.84 4.32 -12.20
CA VAL A 45 7.01 4.04 -13.38
C VAL A 45 6.37 2.67 -13.25
N PHE A 46 7.15 1.65 -12.85
CA PHE A 46 6.63 0.31 -12.62
C PHE A 46 5.59 0.30 -11.49
N TRP A 47 5.87 0.99 -10.38
CA TRP A 47 4.96 1.14 -9.25
C TRP A 47 3.62 1.76 -9.66
N ARG A 48 3.63 2.91 -10.34
CA ARG A 48 2.40 3.61 -10.78
C ARG A 48 1.51 2.71 -11.63
N GLN A 49 2.11 1.94 -12.53
CA GLN A 49 1.37 1.02 -13.38
C GLN A 49 0.82 -0.18 -12.59
N TRP A 50 1.61 -0.75 -11.69
CA TRP A 50 1.14 -1.82 -10.81
C TRP A 50 0.00 -1.34 -9.90
N ALA A 51 0.11 -0.15 -9.31
CA ALA A 51 -0.94 0.46 -8.50
C ALA A 51 -2.25 0.67 -9.28
N THR A 52 -2.16 1.02 -10.57
CA THR A 52 -3.32 1.13 -11.46
C THR A 52 -4.02 -0.22 -11.63
N PHE A 53 -3.27 -1.29 -11.91
CA PHE A 53 -3.84 -2.64 -12.00
C PHE A 53 -4.39 -3.16 -10.67
N MET A 54 -3.70 -2.87 -9.57
CA MET A 54 -4.16 -3.21 -8.22
C MET A 54 -5.48 -2.52 -7.89
N THR A 55 -5.64 -1.26 -8.28
CA THR A 55 -6.92 -0.54 -8.13
C THR A 55 -8.06 -1.26 -8.85
N GLY A 56 -7.81 -1.77 -10.06
CA GLY A 56 -8.77 -2.61 -10.78
C GLY A 56 -9.15 -3.89 -10.02
N GLU A 57 -8.18 -4.61 -9.47
CA GLU A 57 -8.43 -5.83 -8.67
C GLU A 57 -9.17 -5.52 -7.36
N ASN A 58 -8.86 -4.39 -6.72
CA ASN A 58 -9.56 -3.94 -5.52
C ASN A 58 -11.03 -3.60 -5.83
N HIS A 59 -11.32 -2.98 -6.97
CA HIS A 59 -12.71 -2.73 -7.41
C HIS A 59 -13.46 -4.04 -7.66
N LYS A 60 -12.85 -5.01 -8.35
CA LYS A 60 -13.45 -6.35 -8.54
C LYS A 60 -13.75 -7.05 -7.21
N THR A 61 -12.91 -6.84 -6.21
CA THR A 61 -13.10 -7.38 -4.86
C THR A 61 -14.23 -6.67 -4.12
N ALA A 62 -14.28 -5.34 -4.20
CA ALA A 62 -15.29 -4.52 -3.53
C ALA A 62 -16.72 -4.76 -4.06
N PHE A 63 -16.87 -4.94 -5.37
CA PHE A 63 -18.18 -5.15 -6.02
C PHE A 63 -18.45 -6.59 -6.43
N GLY A 64 -17.55 -7.51 -6.09
CA GLY A 64 -17.65 -8.92 -6.45
C GLY A 64 -17.50 -9.82 -5.23
N LYS A 65 -16.61 -10.80 -5.35
CA LYS A 65 -16.32 -11.73 -4.26
C LYS A 65 -15.12 -11.24 -3.46
N TYR A 66 -15.23 -11.31 -2.13
CA TYR A 66 -14.11 -11.06 -1.23
C TYR A 66 -12.87 -11.88 -1.61
N ARG A 67 -11.73 -11.21 -1.59
CA ARG A 67 -10.38 -11.76 -1.80
C ARG A 67 -9.43 -11.09 -0.82
N LYS A 68 -8.37 -11.81 -0.44
CA LYS A 68 -7.32 -11.22 0.40
C LYS A 68 -6.58 -10.17 -0.42
N PHE A 69 -6.14 -9.09 0.24
CA PHE A 69 -5.34 -8.05 -0.42
C PHE A 69 -4.11 -8.63 -1.13
N THR A 70 -3.43 -9.61 -0.53
CA THR A 70 -2.27 -10.30 -1.14
C THR A 70 -2.62 -11.04 -2.44
N GLU A 71 -3.85 -11.51 -2.61
CA GLU A 71 -4.27 -12.16 -3.86
C GLU A 71 -4.43 -11.11 -4.96
N SER A 72 -5.05 -9.97 -4.65
CA SER A 72 -5.14 -8.82 -5.57
C SER A 72 -3.76 -8.31 -5.96
N LEU A 73 -2.80 -8.29 -5.03
CA LEU A 73 -1.40 -7.93 -5.31
C LEU A 73 -0.75 -8.88 -6.31
N ARG A 74 -0.89 -10.20 -6.12
CA ARG A 74 -0.32 -11.21 -7.02
C ARG A 74 -0.87 -11.07 -8.44
N VAL A 75 -2.18 -10.95 -8.57
CA VAL A 75 -2.85 -10.86 -9.88
C VAL A 75 -2.47 -9.55 -10.59
N SER A 76 -2.51 -8.42 -9.87
CA SER A 76 -2.13 -7.13 -10.45
C SER A 76 -0.65 -7.04 -10.82
N LEU A 77 0.24 -7.71 -10.09
CA LEU A 77 1.66 -7.77 -10.42
C LEU A 77 1.90 -8.51 -11.74
N LEU A 78 1.16 -9.60 -12.00
CA LEU A 78 1.20 -10.29 -13.29
C LEU A 78 0.76 -9.40 -14.45
N TYR A 79 -0.25 -8.54 -14.24
CA TYR A 79 -0.64 -7.56 -15.26
C TYR A 79 0.46 -6.52 -15.50
N ALA A 80 1.13 -6.05 -14.45
CA ALA A 80 2.28 -5.15 -14.59
C ALA A 80 3.43 -5.80 -15.37
N PHE A 81 3.78 -7.04 -15.03
CA PHE A 81 4.78 -7.80 -15.76
C PHE A 81 4.43 -7.97 -17.23
N LYS A 82 3.19 -8.38 -17.54
CA LYS A 82 2.72 -8.53 -18.92
C LYS A 82 2.75 -7.20 -19.67
N HIS A 83 2.36 -6.11 -19.02
CA HIS A 83 2.33 -4.78 -19.64
C HIS A 83 3.74 -4.31 -20.08
N PHE A 84 4.76 -4.63 -19.29
CA PHE A 84 6.15 -4.24 -19.57
C PHE A 84 7.00 -5.33 -20.22
N GLY A 85 6.41 -6.48 -20.58
CA GLY A 85 7.14 -7.59 -21.20
C GLY A 85 8.16 -8.28 -20.28
N ILE A 86 7.94 -8.24 -18.96
CA ILE A 86 8.79 -8.91 -17.97
C ILE A 86 8.26 -10.31 -17.71
N GLY A 87 9.13 -11.32 -17.75
CA GLY A 87 8.78 -12.74 -17.50
C GLY A 87 8.53 -13.07 -16.02
N GLY A 88 8.02 -12.12 -15.24
CA GLY A 88 7.98 -12.22 -13.79
C GLY A 88 6.99 -13.23 -13.21
N SER A 89 7.06 -13.47 -11.90
CA SER A 89 6.22 -14.48 -11.21
C SER A 89 5.33 -13.84 -10.14
N PRO A 90 4.11 -14.35 -9.91
CA PRO A 90 3.22 -13.79 -8.89
C PRO A 90 3.80 -13.90 -7.48
N GLU A 91 4.70 -14.85 -7.23
CA GLU A 91 5.43 -15.01 -5.97
C GLU A 91 6.40 -13.87 -5.69
N ASP A 92 6.73 -13.03 -6.67
CA ASP A 92 7.54 -11.82 -6.47
C ASP A 92 6.81 -10.73 -5.70
N VAL A 93 5.51 -10.90 -5.42
CA VAL A 93 4.81 -10.10 -4.40
C VAL A 93 5.53 -10.13 -3.05
N ARG A 94 6.36 -11.15 -2.77
CA ARG A 94 7.17 -11.25 -1.55
C ARG A 94 8.09 -10.05 -1.35
N PHE A 95 8.63 -9.47 -2.43
CA PHE A 95 9.44 -8.25 -2.34
C PHE A 95 8.69 -7.07 -1.73
N MET A 96 7.35 -7.07 -1.79
CA MET A 96 6.50 -6.13 -1.09
C MET A 96 6.12 -6.61 0.31
N THR A 97 5.67 -7.85 0.46
CA THR A 97 5.15 -8.34 1.76
C THR A 97 6.23 -8.47 2.82
N ASP A 98 7.46 -8.78 2.43
CA ASP A 98 8.59 -8.93 3.36
C ASP A 98 8.99 -7.56 3.96
N LEU A 99 8.69 -6.47 3.25
CA LEU A 99 8.96 -5.09 3.70
C LEU A 99 7.84 -4.50 4.57
N TRP A 100 6.72 -5.19 4.77
CA TRP A 100 5.58 -4.63 5.51
C TRP A 100 5.91 -4.25 6.96
N ASN A 101 6.83 -4.98 7.58
CA ASN A 101 7.28 -4.70 8.95
C ASN A 101 8.29 -3.53 9.01
N GLU A 102 8.79 -3.05 7.88
CA GLU A 102 9.76 -1.95 7.82
C GLU A 102 9.08 -0.57 7.71
N VAL A 103 7.77 -0.53 7.41
CA VAL A 103 7.04 0.71 7.15
C VAL A 103 7.01 1.59 8.40
N GLN A 104 7.54 2.80 8.28
CA GLN A 104 7.55 3.76 9.37
C GLN A 104 6.31 4.67 9.31
N PRO A 105 5.79 5.12 10.47
CA PRO A 105 4.80 6.18 10.52
C PRO A 105 5.38 7.49 9.98
N PHE A 106 4.52 8.42 9.56
CA PHE A 106 4.99 9.79 9.31
C PHE A 106 5.47 10.44 10.63
N PRO A 107 6.43 11.40 10.58
CA PRO A 107 7.04 11.95 11.79
C PRO A 107 6.05 12.55 12.80
N ASP A 108 4.92 13.06 12.32
CA ASP A 108 3.87 13.70 13.11
C ASP A 108 2.80 12.74 13.62
N THR A 109 2.75 11.51 13.11
CA THR A 109 1.71 10.52 13.44
C THR A 109 1.68 10.17 14.93
N LEU A 110 2.83 9.77 15.51
CA LEU A 110 2.89 9.42 16.93
C LEU A 110 2.58 10.61 17.86
N PRO A 111 3.15 11.82 17.64
CA PRO A 111 2.75 13.00 18.41
C PRO A 111 1.26 13.34 18.31
N ALA A 112 0.66 13.24 17.11
CA ALA A 112 -0.75 13.56 16.90
C ALA A 112 -1.69 12.56 17.60
N LEU A 113 -1.43 11.26 17.45
CA LEU A 113 -2.22 10.20 18.09
C LEU A 113 -2.10 10.23 19.62
N THR A 114 -0.92 10.60 20.15
CA THR A 114 -0.71 10.77 21.59
C THR A 114 -1.57 11.91 22.15
N ARG A 115 -1.50 13.10 21.54
CA ARG A 115 -2.34 14.24 21.94
C ARG A 115 -3.82 13.90 21.87
N GLN A 116 -4.25 13.20 20.84
CA GLN A 116 -5.65 12.82 20.70
C GLN A 116 -6.12 11.84 21.77
N LYS A 117 -5.28 10.90 22.19
CA LYS A 117 -5.59 9.98 23.29
C LYS A 117 -5.81 10.73 24.62
N GLU A 118 -5.12 11.85 24.83
CA GLU A 118 -5.28 12.69 26.03
C GLU A 118 -6.59 13.51 26.01
N MET A 119 -7.18 13.71 24.84
CA MET A 119 -8.43 14.46 24.65
C MET A 119 -9.69 13.59 24.74
N ALA A 120 -9.53 12.27 24.66
CA ALA A 120 -10.60 11.27 24.71
C ALA A 120 -10.88 10.84 26.16
#